data_AF-A0A0Q9X9Y4-F1
#
_entry.id   AF-A0A0Q9X9Y4-F1
#
_cell.length_a   1.000
_cell.length_b   1.000
_cell.length_c   1.000
_cell.angle_alpha   90.00
_cell.angle_beta   90.00
_cell.angle_gamma   90.00
#
_symmetry.space_group_name_H-M   'P 1'
#
loop_
_entity.id
_entity.type
_entity.pdbx_description
1 polymer ?
#
loop_
_entity_poly.entity_id
_entity_poly.type
_entity_poly.pdbx_seq_one_letter_code
_entity_poly.pdbx_strand_id
1 'polypeptide(L)'
;MLVPNFHQTLDAILDLEFDTEYGFNPMDADPELTAQLYGLIHARYILSMRGIDDMCLKYQRGDFGICPRIYCDGQLVLPVGMSDSVGESHVKVYCPRCRDVYQPHARCAHLDGAMFGTSFPHMFFMQLPHLLPEPPLEKYTPRIYGFKLHKSALLPPEHPEPDIKNTISTDSVNNNNSNTNVSSGKSLPLIPMVSPPAVKVSQNSSPTIGPPMHRFNFTIN
;
A
#
# COMPACT_ATOMS: atom_id res chain seq x y z
N MET A 1 -25.48 -9.02 4.07
CA MET A 1 -24.69 -10.25 4.33
C MET A 1 -23.33 -10.03 3.68
N LEU A 2 -22.21 -10.35 4.34
CA LEU A 2 -20.89 -9.93 3.84
C LEU A 2 -20.43 -10.67 2.58
N VAL A 3 -20.89 -11.90 2.37
CA VAL A 3 -20.57 -12.74 1.19
C VAL A 3 -21.87 -13.45 0.75
N PRO A 4 -22.23 -13.46 -0.55
CA PRO A 4 -23.31 -14.29 -1.09
C PRO A 4 -23.03 -15.79 -0.91
N ASN A 5 -24.06 -16.63 -0.98
CA ASN A 5 -23.94 -18.11 -0.97
C ASN A 5 -23.08 -18.71 0.17
N PHE A 6 -23.01 -18.00 1.32
CA PHE A 6 -22.09 -18.26 2.43
C PHE A 6 -21.89 -19.73 2.81
N HIS A 7 -22.93 -20.56 2.84
CA HIS A 7 -22.80 -21.98 3.16
C HIS A 7 -21.98 -22.75 2.11
N GLN A 8 -22.31 -22.64 0.83
CA GLN A 8 -21.56 -23.28 -0.27
C GLN A 8 -20.09 -22.82 -0.27
N THR A 9 -19.88 -21.52 -0.07
CA THR A 9 -18.55 -20.92 0.02
C THR A 9 -17.76 -21.39 1.24
N LEU A 10 -18.43 -21.65 2.37
CA LEU A 10 -17.80 -22.16 3.58
C LEU A 10 -17.49 -23.65 3.45
N ASP A 11 -18.41 -24.44 2.90
CA ASP A 11 -18.22 -25.87 2.66
C ASP A 11 -17.00 -26.08 1.74
N ALA A 12 -16.86 -25.28 0.67
CA ALA A 12 -15.69 -25.27 -0.20
C ALA A 12 -14.35 -24.81 0.45
N ILE A 13 -14.40 -24.11 1.59
CA ILE A 13 -13.19 -23.78 2.40
C ILE A 13 -12.84 -24.93 3.36
N LEU A 14 -13.86 -25.67 3.82
CA LEU A 14 -13.72 -26.74 4.81
C LEU A 14 -13.49 -28.12 4.18
N ASP A 15 -13.67 -28.24 2.87
CA ASP A 15 -13.49 -29.49 2.15
C ASP A 15 -12.05 -30.03 2.32
N LEU A 16 -11.97 -31.28 2.76
CA LEU A 16 -10.73 -32.01 2.98
C LEU A 16 -10.33 -32.81 1.74
N GLU A 17 -11.26 -33.03 0.82
CA GLU A 17 -11.05 -33.73 -0.46
C GLU A 17 -10.58 -32.73 -1.53
N PHE A 18 -9.46 -32.04 -1.26
CA PHE A 18 -8.80 -31.21 -2.27
C PHE A 18 -8.15 -32.12 -3.31
N ASP A 19 -8.94 -32.53 -4.29
CA ASP A 19 -8.53 -33.48 -5.32
C ASP A 19 -7.52 -32.82 -6.26
N THR A 20 -6.23 -33.09 -6.04
CA THR A 20 -5.11 -32.50 -6.79
C THR A 20 -5.11 -32.89 -8.27
N GLU A 21 -5.90 -33.89 -8.66
CA GLU A 21 -6.04 -34.35 -10.04
C GLU A 21 -7.17 -33.63 -10.81
N TYR A 22 -8.20 -33.12 -10.10
CA TYR A 22 -9.38 -32.46 -10.69
C TYR A 22 -9.47 -30.95 -10.39
N GLY A 23 -8.85 -30.48 -9.30
CA GLY A 23 -8.82 -29.07 -8.91
C GLY A 23 -10.16 -28.52 -8.42
N PHE A 24 -10.24 -27.19 -8.28
CA PHE A 24 -11.45 -26.53 -7.80
C PHE A 24 -12.52 -26.50 -8.90
N ASN A 25 -13.54 -27.34 -8.78
CA ASN A 25 -14.69 -27.37 -9.69
C ASN A 25 -15.45 -26.03 -9.64
N PRO A 26 -15.47 -25.21 -10.72
CA PRO A 26 -16.13 -23.91 -10.71
C PRO A 26 -17.67 -23.97 -10.67
N MET A 27 -18.23 -25.18 -10.65
CA MET A 27 -19.67 -25.44 -10.51
C MET A 27 -20.11 -25.61 -9.06
N ASP A 28 -19.18 -25.93 -8.15
CA ASP A 28 -19.49 -26.24 -6.75
C ASP A 28 -19.44 -24.98 -5.87
N ALA A 29 -18.51 -24.05 -6.16
CA ALA A 29 -18.44 -22.73 -5.55
C ALA A 29 -17.76 -21.70 -6.48
N ASP A 30 -17.97 -20.41 -6.18
CA ASP A 30 -17.26 -19.30 -6.84
C ASP A 30 -15.86 -19.12 -6.19
N PRO A 31 -14.75 -19.26 -6.94
CA PRO A 31 -13.39 -19.10 -6.40
C PRO A 31 -13.12 -17.71 -5.79
N GLU A 32 -13.71 -16.64 -6.34
CA GLU A 32 -13.49 -15.27 -5.85
C GLU A 32 -14.19 -15.05 -4.51
N LEU A 33 -15.45 -15.49 -4.38
CA LEU A 33 -16.17 -15.47 -3.11
C LEU A 33 -15.51 -16.39 -2.06
N THR A 34 -14.95 -17.52 -2.48
CA THR A 34 -14.22 -18.46 -1.61
C THR A 34 -12.95 -17.82 -1.05
N ALA A 35 -12.14 -17.18 -1.90
CA ALA A 35 -10.97 -16.42 -1.48
C ALA A 35 -11.34 -15.22 -0.58
N GLN A 36 -12.42 -14.50 -0.90
CA GLN A 36 -12.93 -13.39 -0.10
C GLN A 36 -13.37 -13.84 1.29
N LEU A 37 -14.18 -14.91 1.40
CA LEU A 37 -14.65 -15.44 2.67
C LEU A 37 -13.48 -15.96 3.52
N TYR A 38 -12.54 -16.70 2.92
CA TYR A 38 -11.31 -17.12 3.61
C TYR A 38 -10.52 -15.92 4.14
N GLY A 39 -10.35 -14.87 3.33
CA GLY A 39 -9.67 -13.64 3.74
C GLY A 39 -10.34 -12.93 4.92
N LEU A 40 -11.67 -12.86 4.94
CA LEU A 40 -12.44 -12.28 6.06
C LEU A 40 -12.35 -13.11 7.34
N ILE A 41 -12.26 -14.44 7.23
CA ILE A 41 -11.98 -15.34 8.36
C ILE A 41 -10.53 -15.13 8.84
N HIS A 42 -9.58 -15.06 7.92
CA HIS A 42 -8.15 -14.84 8.18
C HIS A 42 -7.90 -13.53 8.95
N ALA A 43 -8.53 -12.42 8.55
CA ALA A 43 -8.43 -11.12 9.23
C ALA A 43 -8.80 -11.19 10.72
N ARG A 44 -9.78 -12.04 11.09
CA ARG A 44 -10.14 -12.30 12.49
C ARG A 44 -9.21 -13.30 13.16
N TYR A 45 -8.80 -14.34 12.44
CA TYR A 45 -7.91 -15.38 12.93
C TYR A 45 -6.56 -14.83 13.40
N ILE A 46 -5.94 -13.94 12.62
CA ILE A 46 -4.60 -13.37 12.94
C ILE A 46 -4.59 -12.42 14.14
N LEU A 47 -5.76 -12.08 14.71
CA LEU A 47 -5.90 -11.34 15.97
C LEU A 47 -6.04 -12.27 17.20
N SER A 48 -6.23 -13.58 16.98
CA SER A 48 -6.23 -14.58 18.07
C SER A 48 -4.81 -14.93 18.48
N MET A 49 -4.61 -15.45 19.71
CA MET A 49 -3.28 -15.89 20.18
C MET A 49 -2.59 -16.84 19.19
N ARG A 50 -3.29 -17.91 18.77
CA ARG A 50 -2.76 -18.88 17.81
C ARG A 50 -2.43 -18.25 16.46
N GLY A 51 -3.27 -17.34 15.97
CA GLY A 51 -3.02 -16.63 14.73
C GLY A 51 -1.82 -15.68 14.81
N ILE A 52 -1.59 -15.04 15.96
CA ILE A 52 -0.39 -14.24 16.23
C ILE A 52 0.85 -15.13 16.23
N ASP A 53 0.81 -16.31 16.86
CA ASP A 53 1.93 -17.26 16.88
C ASP A 53 2.28 -17.77 15.46
N ASP A 54 1.27 -18.19 14.68
CA ASP A 54 1.45 -18.63 13.29
C ASP A 54 1.98 -17.50 12.38
N MET A 55 1.53 -16.27 12.59
CA MET A 55 2.04 -15.09 11.87
C MET A 55 3.43 -14.66 12.35
N CYS A 56 3.80 -14.96 13.60
CA CYS A 56 5.13 -14.71 14.14
C CYS A 56 6.18 -15.60 13.46
N LEU A 57 5.86 -16.88 13.23
CA LEU A 57 6.70 -17.79 12.46
C LEU A 57 6.95 -17.28 11.03
N LYS A 58 5.93 -16.74 10.35
CA LYS A 58 6.04 -16.11 9.02
C LYS A 58 6.85 -14.81 9.05
N TYR A 59 6.61 -13.98 10.07
CA TYR A 59 7.35 -12.73 10.27
C TYR A 59 8.84 -12.99 10.44
N GLN A 60 9.23 -13.92 11.31
CA GLN A 60 10.65 -14.27 11.56
C GLN A 60 11.35 -14.85 10.33
N ARG A 61 10.62 -15.55 9.45
CA ARG A 61 11.13 -16.04 8.15
C ARG A 61 11.31 -14.94 7.10
N GLY A 62 10.71 -13.78 7.32
CA GLY A 62 10.70 -12.67 6.36
C GLY A 62 9.68 -12.84 5.22
N ASP A 63 8.66 -13.68 5.38
CA ASP A 63 7.67 -14.01 4.34
C ASP A 63 6.92 -12.77 3.83
N PHE A 64 6.78 -11.74 4.66
CA PHE A 64 6.14 -10.46 4.33
C PHE A 64 7.11 -9.42 3.71
N GLY A 65 8.40 -9.74 3.62
CA GLY A 65 9.44 -8.89 3.06
C GLY A 65 10.04 -7.90 4.07
N ILE A 66 10.65 -6.84 3.52
CA ILE A 66 11.44 -5.84 4.25
C ILE A 66 10.99 -4.42 3.94
N CYS A 67 11.31 -3.49 4.85
CA CYS A 67 11.06 -2.07 4.68
C CYS A 67 11.88 -1.51 3.49
N PRO A 68 11.27 -0.74 2.57
CA PRO A 68 11.98 -0.13 1.44
C PRO A 68 12.88 1.06 1.84
N ARG A 69 12.78 1.52 3.09
CA ARG A 69 13.53 2.68 3.58
C ARG A 69 14.95 2.27 3.98
N ILE A 70 15.95 2.86 3.34
CA ILE A 70 17.38 2.53 3.52
C ILE A 70 17.77 2.51 5.02
N TYR A 71 17.46 3.59 5.76
CA TYR A 71 17.72 3.71 7.21
C TYR A 71 16.87 2.81 8.11
N CYS A 72 16.16 1.83 7.56
CA CYS A 72 15.54 0.76 8.33
C CYS A 72 16.34 -0.55 8.29
N ASP A 73 17.50 -0.57 7.61
CA ASP A 73 18.47 -1.68 7.61
C ASP A 73 17.84 -3.06 7.30
N GLY A 74 16.88 -3.08 6.36
CA GLY A 74 16.18 -4.30 5.98
C GLY A 74 15.17 -4.81 7.01
N GLN A 75 14.68 -3.96 7.93
CA GLN A 75 13.65 -4.31 8.91
C GLN A 75 12.48 -5.10 8.29
N LEU A 76 12.18 -6.25 8.88
CA LEU A 76 11.01 -7.08 8.56
C LEU A 76 9.70 -6.32 8.80
N VAL A 77 8.72 -6.52 7.92
CA VAL A 77 7.42 -5.81 7.94
C VAL A 77 6.25 -6.77 8.19
N LEU A 78 5.06 -6.22 8.46
CA LEU A 78 3.81 -6.99 8.57
C LEU A 78 2.77 -6.49 7.57
N PRO A 79 1.89 -7.34 7.01
CA PRO A 79 0.78 -6.90 6.17
C PRO A 79 -0.23 -6.07 6.97
N VAL A 80 -0.89 -5.11 6.32
CA VAL A 80 -1.92 -4.26 6.93
C VAL A 80 -2.94 -3.80 5.88
N GLY A 81 -4.21 -3.71 6.27
CA GLY A 81 -5.27 -3.05 5.49
C GLY A 81 -5.36 -1.56 5.82
N MET A 82 -5.73 -0.72 4.85
CA MET A 82 -6.08 0.68 5.13
C MET A 82 -7.56 0.85 5.51
N SER A 83 -8.37 -0.19 5.30
CA SER A 83 -9.76 -0.32 5.70
C SER A 83 -10.06 -1.78 6.00
N ASP A 84 -11.11 -2.01 6.82
CA ASP A 84 -11.67 -3.33 7.11
C ASP A 84 -12.86 -3.67 6.18
N SER A 85 -13.24 -2.74 5.29
CA SER A 85 -14.19 -2.96 4.18
C SER A 85 -13.50 -3.55 2.95
N VAL A 86 -14.08 -4.61 2.39
CA VAL A 86 -13.62 -5.21 1.12
C VAL A 86 -13.82 -4.24 -0.05
N GLY A 87 -12.85 -4.16 -0.95
CA GLY A 87 -12.84 -3.33 -2.16
C GLY A 87 -12.32 -1.90 -1.95
N GLU A 88 -12.13 -1.44 -0.72
CA GLU A 88 -11.66 -0.06 -0.46
C GLU A 88 -10.13 0.11 -0.64
N SER A 89 -9.32 -0.91 -0.33
CA SER A 89 -7.87 -0.81 -0.46
C SER A 89 -7.19 -2.17 -0.60
N HIS A 90 -6.16 -2.25 -1.45
CA HIS A 90 -5.26 -3.40 -1.44
C HIS A 90 -4.34 -3.40 -0.21
N VAL A 91 -3.87 -4.59 0.15
CA VAL A 91 -2.93 -4.81 1.26
C VAL A 91 -1.66 -3.94 1.11
N LYS A 92 -1.25 -3.37 2.24
CA LYS A 92 -0.01 -2.61 2.42
C LYS A 92 0.90 -3.39 3.37
N VAL A 93 2.12 -2.88 3.59
CA VAL A 93 3.03 -3.40 4.62
C VAL A 93 3.43 -2.31 5.60
N TYR A 94 3.26 -2.59 6.90
CA TYR A 94 3.66 -1.74 8.01
C TYR A 94 5.08 -2.07 8.46
N CYS A 95 5.96 -1.06 8.49
CA CYS A 95 7.28 -1.19 9.08
C CYS A 95 7.25 -0.75 10.56
N PRO A 96 7.59 -1.64 11.52
CA PRO A 96 7.56 -1.28 12.94
C PRO A 96 8.68 -0.32 13.36
N ARG A 97 9.81 -0.33 12.64
CA ARG A 97 10.98 0.52 12.94
C ARG A 97 10.70 1.99 12.63
N CYS A 98 10.29 2.32 11.41
CA CYS A 98 9.94 3.70 11.06
C CYS A 98 8.46 4.07 11.28
N ARG A 99 7.61 3.11 11.69
CA ARG A 99 6.19 3.28 12.03
C ARG A 99 5.37 3.88 10.89
N ASP A 100 5.55 3.31 9.71
CA ASP A 100 5.09 3.87 8.43
C ASP A 100 4.67 2.74 7.48
N VAL A 101 3.83 3.06 6.49
CA VAL A 101 3.12 2.09 5.66
C VAL A 101 3.55 2.21 4.19
N TYR A 102 3.88 1.07 3.58
CA TYR A 102 4.45 0.99 2.23
C TYR A 102 3.64 0.04 1.32
N GLN A 103 3.84 0.18 0.01
CA GLN A 103 3.30 -0.78 -0.97
C GLN A 103 4.16 -2.08 -0.95
N PRO A 104 3.56 -3.28 -0.87
CA PRO A 104 4.28 -4.54 -1.01
C PRO A 104 4.84 -4.72 -2.44
N HIS A 105 5.77 -5.66 -2.58
CA HIS A 105 6.24 -6.12 -3.88
C HIS A 105 5.10 -6.76 -4.71
N ALA A 106 5.19 -6.61 -6.03
CA ALA A 106 4.08 -6.80 -6.98
C ALA A 106 3.25 -8.11 -6.81
N ARG A 107 3.89 -9.23 -6.43
CA ARG A 107 3.22 -10.54 -6.28
C ARG A 107 1.98 -10.50 -5.38
N CYS A 108 2.03 -9.72 -4.29
CA CYS A 108 0.95 -9.66 -3.30
C CYS A 108 0.17 -8.34 -3.34
N ALA A 109 0.49 -7.45 -4.28
CA ALA A 109 -0.02 -6.07 -4.33
C ALA A 109 -1.51 -5.94 -4.71
N HIS A 110 -2.14 -7.04 -5.15
CA HIS A 110 -3.54 -7.08 -5.56
C HIS A 110 -4.48 -7.73 -4.53
N LEU A 111 -3.94 -8.34 -3.47
CA LEU A 111 -4.77 -8.87 -2.38
C LEU A 111 -5.49 -7.73 -1.65
N ASP A 112 -6.70 -7.99 -1.16
CA ASP A 112 -7.48 -6.99 -0.43
C ASP A 112 -6.93 -6.78 0.98
N GLY A 113 -6.85 -5.51 1.41
CA GLY A 113 -6.37 -5.12 2.73
C GLY A 113 -7.28 -5.61 3.86
N ALA A 114 -8.58 -5.73 3.62
CA ALA A 114 -9.56 -6.23 4.59
C ALA A 114 -9.32 -7.70 4.98
N MET A 115 -8.53 -8.45 4.20
CA MET A 115 -8.11 -9.82 4.55
C MET A 115 -7.06 -9.89 5.67
N PHE A 116 -6.46 -8.74 6.03
CA PHE A 116 -5.51 -8.59 7.12
C PHE A 116 -6.03 -7.60 8.19
N GLY A 117 -6.87 -6.66 7.76
CA GLY A 117 -7.47 -5.64 8.62
C GLY A 117 -6.50 -4.53 9.04
N THR A 118 -7.08 -3.50 9.63
CA THR A 118 -6.38 -2.26 10.03
C THR A 118 -5.51 -2.43 11.28
N SER A 119 -5.86 -3.37 12.16
CA SER A 119 -5.33 -3.46 13.53
C SER A 119 -4.23 -4.52 13.73
N PHE A 120 -4.05 -5.45 12.79
CA PHE A 120 -3.21 -6.64 12.98
C PHE A 120 -1.75 -6.33 13.40
N PRO A 121 -0.98 -5.45 12.74
CA PRO A 121 0.39 -5.16 13.17
C PRO A 121 0.47 -4.56 14.57
N HIS A 122 -0.53 -3.76 14.96
CA HIS A 122 -0.58 -3.14 16.27
C HIS A 122 -0.86 -4.18 17.36
N MET A 123 -1.83 -5.06 17.14
CA MET A 123 -2.11 -6.20 18.04
C MET A 123 -0.92 -7.14 18.15
N PHE A 124 -0.24 -7.44 17.04
CA PHE A 124 0.95 -8.28 17.00
C PHE A 124 2.07 -7.75 17.94
N PHE A 125 2.43 -6.47 17.83
CA PHE A 125 3.47 -5.89 18.70
C PHE A 125 3.01 -5.58 20.13
N MET A 126 1.71 -5.44 20.39
CA MET A 126 1.20 -5.40 21.77
C MET A 126 1.33 -6.76 22.45
N GLN A 127 1.10 -7.87 21.73
CA GLN A 127 1.28 -9.22 22.25
C GLN A 127 2.75 -9.66 22.31
N LEU A 128 3.59 -9.19 21.36
CA LEU A 128 5.00 -9.55 21.23
C LEU A 128 5.92 -8.32 21.31
N PRO A 129 5.93 -7.57 22.43
CA PRO A 129 6.66 -6.29 22.54
C PRO A 129 8.18 -6.44 22.42
N HIS A 130 8.72 -7.64 22.69
CA HIS A 130 10.15 -7.95 22.54
C HIS A 130 10.60 -8.02 21.06
N LEU A 131 9.67 -8.08 20.10
CA LEU A 131 9.97 -8.01 18.66
C LEU A 131 9.89 -6.58 18.10
N LEU A 132 9.54 -5.59 18.91
CA LEU A 132 9.41 -4.21 18.47
C LEU A 132 10.80 -3.52 18.41
N PRO A 133 11.32 -3.17 17.22
CA PRO A 133 12.60 -2.50 17.07
C PRO A 133 12.57 -1.04 17.57
N GLU A 134 13.74 -0.55 17.96
CA GLU A 134 13.98 0.89 18.15
C GLU A 134 13.88 1.66 16.83
N PRO A 135 13.46 2.95 16.86
CA PRO A 135 13.37 3.76 15.65
C PRO A 135 14.75 4.11 15.05
N PRO A 136 14.83 4.44 13.74
CA PRO A 136 16.10 4.80 13.10
C PRO A 136 16.78 5.99 13.78
N LEU A 137 18.06 5.82 14.13
CA LEU A 137 18.91 6.89 14.64
C LEU A 137 19.28 7.90 13.53
N GLU A 138 19.51 7.40 12.31
CA GLU A 138 19.88 8.21 11.16
C GLU A 138 18.68 8.63 10.32
N LYS A 139 18.73 9.87 9.82
CA LYS A 139 17.74 10.42 8.90
C LYS A 139 18.43 11.04 7.70
N TYR A 140 17.89 10.77 6.51
CA TYR A 140 18.38 11.34 5.26
C TYR A 140 18.58 12.86 5.36
N THR A 141 19.80 13.31 5.09
CA THR A 141 20.16 14.73 5.04
C THR A 141 20.51 15.09 3.60
N PRO A 142 19.65 15.79 2.86
CA PRO A 142 19.91 16.14 1.46
C PRO A 142 21.12 17.07 1.34
N ARG A 143 21.99 16.78 0.37
CA ARG A 143 23.21 17.55 0.09
C ARG A 143 23.40 17.78 -1.40
N ILE A 144 23.88 18.97 -1.76
CA ILE A 144 24.27 19.35 -3.12
C ILE A 144 25.70 19.91 -3.04
N TYR A 145 26.62 19.37 -3.84
CA TYR A 145 28.07 19.67 -3.77
C TYR A 145 28.65 19.60 -2.33
N GLY A 146 28.17 18.65 -1.52
CA GLY A 146 28.57 18.47 -0.12
C GLY A 146 27.83 19.36 0.90
N PHE A 147 27.32 20.52 0.49
CA PHE A 147 26.56 21.44 1.33
C PHE A 147 25.18 20.87 1.66
N LYS A 148 24.75 21.01 2.93
CA LYS A 148 23.40 20.61 3.38
C LYS A 148 22.37 21.59 2.82
N LEU A 149 21.24 21.09 2.34
CA LEU A 149 20.15 21.95 1.86
C LEU A 149 19.47 22.66 3.04
N HIS A 150 19.17 23.96 2.90
CA HIS A 150 18.43 24.72 3.90
C HIS A 150 16.94 24.35 3.91
N LYS A 151 16.28 24.43 5.07
CA LYS A 151 14.86 24.01 5.23
C LYS A 151 13.90 24.75 4.29
N SER A 152 14.15 26.02 3.99
CA SER A 152 13.30 26.81 3.08
C SER A 152 13.29 26.25 1.65
N ALA A 153 14.37 25.61 1.19
CA ALA A 153 14.45 24.99 -0.14
C ALA A 153 13.77 23.61 -0.22
N LEU A 154 13.21 23.11 0.89
CA LEU A 154 12.41 21.87 0.94
C LEU A 154 10.90 22.15 0.92
N LEU A 155 10.49 23.41 1.06
CA LEU A 155 9.09 23.82 1.00
C LEU A 155 8.70 24.16 -0.44
N PRO A 156 7.44 23.94 -0.85
CA PRO A 156 6.93 24.49 -2.11
C PRO A 156 7.07 26.03 -2.12
N PRO A 157 7.29 26.66 -3.30
CA PRO A 157 7.24 28.11 -3.40
C PRO A 157 5.88 28.65 -2.94
N GLU A 158 5.88 29.70 -2.14
CA GLU A 158 4.67 30.43 -1.81
C GLU A 158 4.14 31.11 -3.07
N HIS A 159 2.95 30.71 -3.52
CA HIS A 159 2.25 31.42 -4.59
C HIS A 159 1.72 32.74 -4.01
N PRO A 160 2.02 33.91 -4.60
CA PRO A 160 1.38 35.15 -4.18
C PRO A 160 -0.12 35.05 -4.48
N GLU A 161 -0.95 35.22 -3.45
CA GLU A 161 -2.38 35.41 -3.66
C GLU A 161 -2.62 36.66 -4.52
N PRO A 162 -3.57 36.63 -5.47
CA PRO A 162 -3.86 37.80 -6.29
C PRO A 162 -4.51 38.89 -5.42
N ASP A 163 -3.76 39.96 -5.16
CA ASP A 163 -4.22 41.20 -4.53
C ASP A 163 -5.47 41.73 -5.25
N ILE A 164 -6.68 41.49 -4.71
CA ILE A 164 -7.91 42.13 -5.17
C ILE A 164 -7.93 43.57 -4.66
N LYS A 165 -7.11 44.42 -5.28
CA LYS A 165 -7.05 45.87 -4.98
C LYS A 165 -8.04 46.62 -5.88
N ASN A 166 -9.22 46.86 -5.30
CA ASN A 166 -10.25 47.84 -5.66
C ASN A 166 -9.97 48.71 -6.90
N THR A 167 -10.76 48.52 -7.96
CA THR A 167 -11.02 49.58 -8.94
C THR A 167 -12.50 49.98 -8.81
N ILE A 168 -12.77 51.00 -7.99
CA ILE A 168 -14.05 51.72 -8.03
C ILE A 168 -13.85 52.95 -8.91
N SER A 169 -14.57 52.96 -10.03
CA SER A 169 -14.89 54.14 -10.84
C SER A 169 -16.24 53.81 -11.47
N THR A 170 -17.36 54.29 -10.92
CA THR A 170 -18.09 55.47 -11.43
C THR A 170 -18.30 55.35 -12.96
N ASP A 171 -19.50 55.11 -13.49
CA ASP A 171 -20.80 55.66 -13.05
C ASP A 171 -22.03 54.74 -13.20
N SER A 172 -22.79 54.66 -12.10
CA SER A 172 -24.20 55.06 -11.97
C SER A 172 -25.30 54.59 -12.96
N VAL A 173 -26.37 54.00 -12.36
CA VAL A 173 -27.78 53.83 -12.83
C VAL A 173 -28.06 52.54 -13.67
N ASN A 174 -28.98 51.60 -13.31
CA ASN A 174 -29.93 51.50 -12.17
C ASN A 174 -30.42 50.06 -11.84
N ASN A 175 -31.06 49.91 -10.66
CA ASN A 175 -32.26 49.10 -10.29
C ASN A 175 -32.73 47.91 -11.18
N ASN A 176 -33.00 46.70 -10.65
CA ASN A 176 -33.81 46.41 -9.44
C ASN A 176 -33.56 45.03 -8.77
N ASN A 177 -33.45 45.05 -7.44
CA ASN A 177 -33.90 44.09 -6.42
C ASN A 177 -33.86 42.54 -6.59
N SER A 178 -33.08 41.94 -5.66
CA SER A 178 -33.50 40.92 -4.67
C SER A 178 -33.49 39.42 -5.01
N ASN A 179 -32.48 38.73 -4.42
CA ASN A 179 -32.53 37.44 -3.70
C ASN A 179 -33.19 36.22 -4.40
N THR A 180 -32.52 35.10 -4.63
CA THR A 180 -31.86 34.26 -3.61
C THR A 180 -30.78 33.31 -4.18
N ASN A 181 -29.95 32.76 -3.29
CA ASN A 181 -28.86 31.82 -3.60
C ASN A 181 -29.35 30.41 -3.99
N VAL A 182 -28.57 29.68 -4.79
CA VAL A 182 -27.83 28.46 -4.35
C VAL A 182 -26.88 27.94 -5.44
N SER A 183 -25.82 27.28 -4.98
CA SER A 183 -24.66 26.80 -5.73
C SER A 183 -24.92 25.61 -6.68
N SER A 184 -24.13 25.55 -7.76
CA SER A 184 -23.76 24.31 -8.45
C SER A 184 -22.36 24.47 -9.02
N GLY A 185 -21.46 23.54 -8.66
CA GLY A 185 -20.02 23.65 -8.95
C GLY A 185 -19.67 23.42 -10.42
N LYS A 186 -18.44 23.79 -10.80
CA LYS A 186 -17.82 23.39 -12.07
C LYS A 186 -16.36 22.99 -11.88
N SER A 187 -15.99 21.99 -12.67
CA SER A 187 -14.75 21.22 -12.60
C SER A 187 -13.50 22.04 -12.96
N LEU A 188 -12.37 21.71 -12.32
CA LEU A 188 -11.05 22.19 -12.75
C LEU A 188 -10.61 21.43 -14.03
N PRO A 189 -9.96 22.10 -15.02
CA PRO A 189 -9.52 21.46 -16.25
C PRO A 189 -8.19 20.71 -16.07
N LEU A 190 -8.00 19.62 -16.84
CA LEU A 190 -6.73 18.90 -16.91
C LEU A 190 -5.65 19.79 -17.57
N ILE A 191 -4.46 19.80 -16.98
CA ILE A 191 -3.26 20.41 -17.57
C ILE A 191 -2.54 19.35 -18.42
N PRO A 192 -2.12 19.65 -19.68
CA PRO A 192 -1.41 18.68 -20.51
C PRO A 192 -0.01 18.36 -19.96
N MET A 193 0.35 17.07 -19.91
CA MET A 193 1.71 16.66 -19.57
C MET A 193 2.66 16.91 -20.75
N VAL A 194 3.66 17.77 -20.56
CA VAL A 194 4.76 17.94 -21.51
C VAL A 194 5.83 16.89 -21.22
N SER A 195 6.15 16.06 -22.21
CA SER A 195 7.19 15.03 -22.12
C SER A 195 8.59 15.65 -21.97
N PRO A 196 9.47 15.13 -21.08
CA PRO A 196 10.84 15.61 -20.97
C PRO A 196 11.67 15.23 -22.22
N PRO A 197 12.70 16.01 -22.57
CA PRO A 197 13.51 15.78 -23.77
C PRO A 197 14.41 14.53 -23.63
N ALA A 198 14.56 13.80 -24.73
CA ALA A 198 15.37 12.58 -24.78
C ALA A 198 16.87 12.88 -24.65
N VAL A 199 17.49 12.41 -23.57
CA VAL A 199 18.94 12.41 -23.39
C VAL A 199 19.55 11.30 -24.25
N LYS A 200 20.40 11.65 -25.22
CA LYS A 200 21.18 10.68 -25.99
C LYS A 200 22.28 10.07 -25.11
N VAL A 201 22.12 8.80 -24.73
CA VAL A 201 23.18 8.04 -24.06
C VAL A 201 24.24 7.69 -25.10
N SER A 202 25.48 8.14 -24.86
CA SER A 202 26.64 7.72 -25.66
C SER A 202 27.01 6.29 -25.29
N GLN A 203 27.14 5.41 -26.28
CA GLN A 203 27.61 4.05 -26.07
C GLN A 203 29.11 4.06 -25.79
N ASN A 204 29.55 3.44 -24.69
CA ASN A 204 30.90 2.84 -24.53
C ASN A 204 31.06 2.15 -23.16
N SER A 205 30.78 0.84 -23.10
CA SER A 205 31.55 -0.17 -22.34
C SER A 205 30.88 -1.55 -22.45
N SER A 206 31.69 -2.60 -22.59
CA SER A 206 31.26 -3.97 -22.90
C SER A 206 30.74 -4.71 -21.65
N PRO A 207 29.74 -5.61 -21.77
CA PRO A 207 29.29 -6.45 -20.67
C PRO A 207 30.26 -7.61 -20.42
N THR A 208 30.79 -7.71 -19.19
CA THR A 208 31.47 -8.91 -18.70
C THR A 208 30.45 -10.02 -18.41
N ILE A 209 30.68 -11.20 -18.98
CA ILE A 209 29.83 -12.37 -18.81
C ILE A 209 30.07 -12.97 -17.42
N GLY A 210 29.08 -12.91 -16.54
CA GLY A 210 29.03 -13.71 -15.31
C GLY A 210 28.65 -15.18 -15.60
N PRO A 211 29.08 -16.15 -14.78
CA PRO A 211 28.78 -17.56 -15.01
C PRO A 211 27.29 -17.88 -14.79
N PRO A 212 26.72 -18.87 -15.49
CA PRO A 212 25.31 -19.23 -15.38
C PRO A 212 25.00 -19.87 -14.03
N MET A 213 23.85 -19.51 -13.44
CA MET A 213 23.35 -20.17 -12.22
C MET A 213 22.96 -21.62 -12.51
N HIS A 214 23.47 -22.56 -11.71
CA HIS A 214 23.07 -23.96 -11.77
C HIS A 214 21.59 -24.11 -11.37
N ARG A 215 20.82 -24.84 -12.19
CA ARG A 215 19.52 -25.41 -11.78
C ARG A 215 19.77 -26.43 -10.66
N PHE A 216 19.10 -26.25 -9.52
CA PHE A 216 19.00 -27.29 -8.52
C PHE A 216 17.79 -28.18 -8.81
N ASN A 217 18.05 -29.47 -9.02
CA ASN A 217 17.01 -30.49 -9.02
C ASN A 217 16.62 -30.79 -7.58
N PHE A 218 15.33 -30.76 -7.26
CA PHE A 218 14.83 -31.35 -6.03
C PHE A 218 14.79 -32.86 -6.18
N THR A 219 15.55 -33.56 -5.34
CA THR A 219 15.36 -35.00 -5.09
C THR A 219 14.78 -35.11 -3.69
N ILE A 220 13.58 -35.68 -3.57
CA ILE A 220 12.90 -35.90 -2.29
C ILE A 220 13.31 -37.28 -1.78
N ASN A 221 13.74 -37.34 -0.52
CA ASN A 221 13.77 -38.54 0.33
C ASN A 221 12.87 -38.27 1.53
#